data_AF-A0A7S1YWZ4-F1
#
_entry.id   AF-A0A7S1YWZ4-F1
#
_cell.length_a   1.000
_cell.length_b   1.000
_cell.length_c   1.000
_cell.angle_alpha   90.00
_cell.angle_beta   90.00
_cell.angle_gamma   90.00
#
_symmetry.space_group_name_H-M   'P 1'
#
loop_
_entity.id
_entity.type
_entity.pdbx_description
1 polymer ?
#
loop_
_entity_poly.entity_id
_entity_poly.type
_entity_poly.pdbx_seq_one_letter_code
_entity_poly.pdbx_strand_id
1 'polypeptide(L)'
;GGGAKGGGGGGGGGGWYETGPGIDLPTITEGLYHSHTNSLIADVASRWPVESRTYGPEFGATPYLPTGDAKTGIPFLVNEVPSLPPSSPYRRVWVTNPEDGEAVALDVAFPPDGVHDPTAPVYIVLHGLNGGSDEGYVREFVRDRTAEGSVCAVMVARGLMDTPVV
;
A
#
# COMPACT_ATOMS: atom_id res chain seq x y z
N GLY A 1 15.84 -67.16 6.27
CA GLY A 1 16.79 -66.12 5.82
C GLY A 1 16.00 -64.85 5.65
N GLY A 2 16.36 -63.72 6.25
CA GLY A 2 17.65 -63.06 6.06
C GLY A 2 17.69 -62.55 4.61
N GLY A 3 17.72 -61.25 4.29
CA GLY A 3 17.69 -60.01 5.06
C GLY A 3 17.92 -58.85 4.08
N ALA A 4 17.49 -57.64 4.47
CA ALA A 4 18.03 -56.29 4.18
C ALA A 4 18.36 -55.87 2.71
N LYS A 5 18.26 -54.62 2.20
CA LYS A 5 18.22 -53.23 2.70
C LYS A 5 17.50 -52.38 1.63
N GLY A 6 16.74 -51.33 1.95
CA GLY A 6 17.22 -49.95 2.17
C GLY A 6 16.56 -49.03 1.12
N GLY A 7 16.17 -47.77 1.35
CA GLY A 7 16.26 -46.91 2.54
C GLY A 7 15.49 -45.59 2.33
N GLY A 8 15.55 -44.73 3.35
CA GLY A 8 15.04 -43.34 3.42
C GLY A 8 13.54 -43.26 3.76
N GLY A 9 13.07 -42.86 4.95
CA GLY A 9 13.54 -41.83 5.87
C GLY A 9 13.16 -40.45 5.31
N GLY A 10 12.30 -39.62 5.89
CA GLY A 10 11.53 -39.65 7.14
C GLY A 10 11.02 -38.22 7.41
N GLY A 11 9.87 -38.10 8.10
CA GLY A 11 9.34 -36.86 8.70
C GLY A 11 8.55 -35.97 7.74
N GLY A 12 7.27 -35.63 7.90
CA GLY A 12 6.44 -35.56 9.10
C GLY A 12 6.33 -34.10 9.55
N GLY A 13 5.18 -33.44 9.29
CA GLY A 13 4.87 -32.16 9.91
C GLY A 13 3.78 -31.32 9.23
N GLY A 14 2.57 -31.34 9.82
CA GLY A 14 1.76 -30.12 9.99
C GLY A 14 0.72 -29.78 8.93
N GLY A 15 -0.35 -30.60 8.82
CA GLY A 15 -1.61 -30.14 8.24
C GLY A 15 -2.31 -29.16 9.19
N TRP A 16 -2.46 -27.91 8.78
CA TRP A 16 -3.24 -26.90 9.50
C TRP A 16 -4.16 -26.15 8.54
N TYR A 17 -5.13 -26.82 7.92
CA TYR A 17 -6.35 -26.18 7.38
C TYR A 17 -7.49 -27.22 7.34
N GLU A 18 -8.05 -27.57 8.49
CA GLU A 18 -9.43 -28.09 8.52
C GLU A 18 -10.37 -26.88 8.44
N THR A 19 -10.89 -26.63 7.25
CA THR A 19 -11.84 -25.57 6.94
C THR A 19 -13.19 -25.87 7.59
N GLY A 20 -13.59 -25.05 8.56
CA GLY A 20 -14.98 -24.91 9.01
C GLY A 20 -15.91 -24.39 7.89
N PRO A 21 -17.22 -24.26 8.16
CA PRO A 21 -18.27 -24.42 7.17
C PRO A 21 -18.31 -23.30 6.11
N GLY A 22 -18.07 -23.68 4.86
CA GLY A 22 -18.86 -23.21 3.71
C GLY A 22 -18.69 -21.77 3.23
N ILE A 23 -17.60 -21.07 3.56
CA ILE A 23 -17.26 -19.82 2.87
C ILE A 23 -16.28 -20.19 1.74
N ASP A 24 -16.80 -20.30 0.51
CA ASP A 24 -15.98 -20.31 -0.69
C ASP A 24 -15.33 -18.93 -0.81
N LEU A 25 -14.15 -18.79 -0.20
CA LEU A 25 -13.33 -17.61 -0.40
C LEU A 25 -12.82 -17.65 -1.86
N PRO A 26 -13.02 -16.57 -2.65
CA PRO A 26 -12.50 -16.53 -4.00
C PRO A 26 -11.00 -16.78 -3.98
N THR A 27 -10.55 -17.74 -4.79
CA THR A 27 -9.14 -18.09 -4.89
C THR A 27 -8.46 -17.04 -5.76
N ILE A 28 -7.92 -16.02 -5.12
CA ILE A 28 -7.14 -14.97 -5.79
C ILE A 28 -5.74 -15.52 -6.05
N THR A 29 -5.29 -15.46 -7.30
CA THR A 29 -3.91 -15.83 -7.66
C THR A 29 -2.98 -14.68 -7.29
N GLU A 30 -1.94 -14.94 -6.49
CA GLU A 30 -0.99 -13.88 -6.13
C GLU A 30 -0.37 -13.22 -7.38
N GLY A 31 -0.32 -11.89 -7.39
CA GLY A 31 0.23 -11.13 -8.52
C GLY A 31 -0.12 -9.65 -8.50
N LEU A 32 0.48 -8.89 -9.43
CA LEU A 32 0.11 -7.50 -9.67
C LEU A 32 -1.14 -7.45 -10.54
N TYR A 33 -2.21 -6.86 -10.01
CA TYR A 33 -3.45 -6.65 -10.74
C TYR A 33 -3.51 -5.23 -11.31
N HIS A 34 -3.63 -5.13 -12.63
CA HIS A 34 -3.85 -3.86 -13.32
C HIS A 34 -4.69 -4.07 -14.59
N SER A 35 -5.28 -3.00 -15.13
CA SER A 35 -5.98 -3.10 -16.41
C SER A 35 -4.97 -3.34 -17.54
N HIS A 36 -5.11 -4.45 -18.27
CA HIS A 36 -4.29 -4.74 -19.45
C HIS A 36 -4.81 -4.04 -20.72
N THR A 37 -6.04 -3.54 -20.70
CA THR A 37 -6.67 -2.82 -21.82
C THR A 37 -6.41 -1.32 -21.79
N ASN A 38 -6.01 -0.78 -20.64
CA ASN A 38 -5.58 0.61 -20.49
C ASN A 38 -4.07 0.72 -20.70
N SER A 39 -3.65 1.25 -21.85
CA SER A 39 -2.24 1.35 -22.24
C SER A 39 -1.39 2.22 -21.30
N LEU A 40 -1.97 3.27 -20.72
CA LEU A 40 -1.28 4.12 -19.75
C LEU A 40 -0.96 3.35 -18.47
N ILE A 41 -1.95 2.63 -17.94
CA ILE A 41 -1.78 1.83 -16.72
C ILE A 41 -0.82 0.66 -16.95
N ALA A 42 -0.90 0.01 -18.12
CA ALA A 42 0.03 -1.05 -18.48
C ALA A 42 1.49 -0.54 -18.57
N ASP A 43 1.71 0.65 -19.14
CA ASP A 43 3.05 1.27 -19.22
C ASP A 43 3.59 1.60 -17.81
N VAL A 44 2.78 2.22 -16.94
CA VAL A 44 3.16 2.47 -15.54
C VAL A 44 3.51 1.16 -14.81
N ALA A 45 2.65 0.15 -14.91
CA ALA A 45 2.90 -1.15 -14.29
C ALA A 45 4.16 -1.85 -14.83
N SER A 46 4.50 -1.67 -16.11
CA SER A 46 5.70 -2.25 -16.70
C SER A 46 7.00 -1.63 -16.18
N ARG A 47 6.95 -0.35 -15.77
CA ARG A 47 8.10 0.39 -15.24
C ARG A 47 8.26 0.25 -13.73
N TRP A 48 7.23 -0.20 -13.02
CA TRP A 48 7.28 -0.41 -11.57
C TRP A 48 8.16 -1.63 -11.24
N PRO A 49 9.31 -1.44 -10.57
CA PRO A 49 10.19 -2.55 -10.25
C PRO A 49 9.52 -3.63 -9.37
N VAL A 50 9.89 -4.90 -9.59
CA VAL A 50 9.30 -6.03 -8.86
C VAL A 50 9.64 -5.99 -7.37
N GLU A 51 10.88 -5.62 -7.04
CA GLU A 51 11.35 -5.55 -5.64
C GLU A 51 10.61 -4.52 -4.79
N SER A 52 10.04 -3.47 -5.41
CA SER A 52 9.30 -2.42 -4.71
C SER A 52 7.79 -2.66 -4.64
N ARG A 53 7.27 -3.70 -5.30
CA ARG A 53 5.83 -4.05 -5.32
C ARG A 53 5.51 -5.45 -4.81
N THR A 54 6.51 -6.30 -4.63
CA THR A 54 6.34 -7.67 -4.13
C THR A 54 6.84 -7.75 -2.70
N TYR A 55 5.94 -8.10 -1.77
CA TYR A 55 6.30 -8.32 -0.37
C TYR A 55 6.68 -9.79 -0.14
N GLY A 56 7.93 -10.13 -0.41
CA GLY A 56 8.50 -11.48 -0.25
C GLY A 56 9.76 -11.47 0.62
N PRO A 57 10.11 -12.58 1.31
CA PRO A 57 11.35 -12.68 2.08
C PRO A 57 12.61 -12.34 1.26
N GLU A 58 12.60 -12.68 -0.03
CA GLU A 58 13.64 -12.38 -1.02
C GLU A 58 13.78 -10.87 -1.32
N PHE A 59 12.76 -10.07 -0.99
CA PHE A 59 12.71 -8.61 -1.13
C PHE A 59 12.71 -7.89 0.24
N GLY A 60 13.08 -8.59 1.32
CA GLY A 60 13.21 -8.00 2.65
C GLY A 60 11.93 -7.99 3.49
N ALA A 61 10.90 -8.78 3.12
CA ALA A 61 9.73 -8.94 3.98
C ALA A 61 10.09 -9.57 5.33
N THR A 62 9.59 -8.99 6.42
CA THR A 62 9.91 -9.44 7.78
C THR A 62 9.34 -10.86 8.03
N PRO A 63 10.19 -11.87 8.32
CA PRO A 63 9.79 -13.28 8.25
C PRO A 63 8.93 -13.82 9.40
N TYR A 64 8.59 -13.03 10.44
CA TYR A 64 8.11 -13.59 11.71
C TYR A 64 6.93 -12.86 12.36
N LEU A 65 5.87 -12.57 11.62
CA LEU A 65 4.66 -12.00 12.22
C LEU A 65 3.49 -12.98 12.08
N PRO A 66 3.04 -13.58 13.20
CA PRO A 66 2.13 -14.73 13.20
C PRO A 66 0.71 -14.39 12.76
N THR A 67 0.36 -13.11 12.70
CA THR A 67 -0.95 -12.62 12.28
C THR A 67 -0.80 -11.49 11.26
N GLY A 68 -1.82 -11.29 10.40
CA GLY A 68 -1.88 -10.14 9.50
C GLY A 68 -1.83 -8.81 10.23
N ASP A 69 -2.46 -8.73 11.40
CA ASP A 69 -2.41 -7.52 12.25
C ASP A 69 -1.00 -7.23 12.76
N ALA A 70 -0.24 -8.26 13.15
CA ALA A 70 1.15 -8.07 13.56
C ALA A 70 2.00 -7.64 12.37
N LYS A 71 1.77 -8.20 11.17
CA LYS A 71 2.44 -7.81 9.91
C LYS A 71 2.25 -6.34 9.57
N THR A 72 1.10 -5.76 9.93
CA THR A 72 0.80 -4.34 9.72
C THR A 72 1.27 -3.47 10.89
N GLY A 73 1.02 -3.92 12.12
CA GLY A 73 1.25 -3.13 13.33
C GLY A 73 2.73 -3.00 13.72
N ILE A 74 3.55 -4.05 13.54
CA ILE A 74 4.96 -3.98 13.93
C ILE A 74 5.74 -2.98 13.06
N PRO A 75 5.67 -2.99 11.72
CA PRO A 75 6.29 -1.95 10.90
C PRO A 75 5.86 -0.54 11.32
N PHE A 76 4.59 -0.33 11.62
CA PHE A 76 4.08 0.96 12.10
C PHE A 76 4.66 1.38 13.45
N LEU A 77 4.92 0.43 14.36
CA LEU A 77 5.47 0.70 15.68
C LEU A 77 7.01 0.86 15.70
N VAL A 78 7.72 0.26 14.74
CA VAL A 78 9.20 0.20 14.76
C VAL A 78 9.85 1.06 13.68
N ASN A 79 9.14 1.39 12.59
CA ASN A 79 9.60 2.37 11.61
C ASN A 79 9.10 3.75 12.03
N GLU A 80 9.87 4.40 12.89
CA GLU A 80 9.72 5.84 13.07
C GLU A 80 10.14 6.51 11.76
N VAL A 81 9.15 7.02 11.02
CA VAL A 81 9.42 7.97 9.95
C VAL A 81 9.97 9.23 10.63
N PRO A 82 11.21 9.65 10.34
CA PRO A 82 11.78 10.85 10.93
C PRO A 82 10.77 11.98 10.78
N SER A 83 10.49 12.69 11.87
CA SER A 83 9.49 13.75 11.91
C SER A 83 9.66 14.65 10.69
N LEU A 84 8.74 14.55 9.73
CA LEU A 84 8.69 15.51 8.65
C LEU A 84 8.52 16.90 9.28
N PRO A 85 9.11 17.95 8.70
CA PRO A 85 8.94 19.29 9.22
C PRO A 85 7.44 19.58 9.41
N PRO A 86 7.04 20.19 10.54
CA PRO A 86 5.64 20.42 10.91
C PRO A 86 4.89 21.30 9.91
N SER A 87 5.59 21.97 9.00
CA SER A 87 5.01 22.55 7.80
C SER A 87 4.63 21.44 6.83
N SER A 88 3.45 20.88 7.03
CA SER A 88 2.74 20.07 6.05
C SER A 88 2.90 20.67 4.64
N PRO A 89 3.49 19.96 3.66
CA PRO A 89 3.60 20.45 2.28
C PRO A 89 2.23 20.48 1.57
N TYR A 90 1.17 20.08 2.27
CA TYR A 90 -0.14 19.90 1.68
C TYR A 90 -0.89 21.23 1.52
N ARG A 91 -1.40 21.44 0.32
CA ARG A 91 -2.44 22.41 0.00
C ARG A 91 -3.77 21.67 -0.10
N ARG A 92 -4.67 21.92 0.84
CA ARG A 92 -6.02 21.33 0.79
C ARG A 92 -6.86 21.99 -0.31
N VAL A 93 -7.46 21.16 -1.15
CA VAL A 93 -8.47 21.56 -2.14
C VAL A 93 -9.72 20.72 -1.98
N TRP A 94 -10.88 21.28 -2.33
CA TRP A 94 -12.16 20.57 -2.33
C TRP A 94 -12.55 20.24 -3.77
N VAL A 95 -12.83 18.97 -4.03
CA VAL A 95 -13.29 18.50 -5.34
C VAL A 95 -14.73 18.07 -5.20
N THR A 96 -15.61 18.75 -5.93
CA THR A 96 -17.03 18.41 -6.00
C THR A 96 -17.25 17.32 -7.05
N ASN A 97 -17.93 16.25 -6.66
CA ASN A 97 -18.44 15.24 -7.57
C ASN A 97 -19.63 15.82 -8.34
N PRO A 98 -19.57 15.87 -9.69
CA PRO A 98 -20.66 16.42 -10.49
C PRO A 98 -21.94 15.58 -10.49
N GLU A 99 -21.89 14.30 -10.12
CA GLU A 99 -23.04 13.39 -10.19
C GLU A 99 -23.99 13.53 -8.98
N ASP A 100 -23.45 13.68 -7.77
CA ASP A 100 -24.22 13.78 -6.53
C ASP A 100 -24.06 15.14 -5.82
N GLY A 101 -23.14 15.99 -6.27
CA GLY A 101 -22.84 17.29 -5.66
C GLY A 101 -22.06 17.19 -4.35
N GLU A 102 -21.66 15.99 -3.92
CA GLU A 102 -20.83 15.81 -2.73
C GLU A 102 -19.40 16.29 -2.97
N ALA A 103 -18.68 16.64 -1.91
CA ALA A 103 -17.29 17.08 -2.01
C ALA A 103 -16.35 16.19 -1.21
N VAL A 104 -15.18 15.93 -1.79
CA VAL A 104 -14.04 15.28 -1.11
C VAL A 104 -12.90 16.28 -0.95
N ALA A 105 -12.17 16.19 0.16
CA ALA A 105 -10.96 16.99 0.33
C ALA A 105 -9.75 16.23 -0.20
N LEU A 106 -8.89 16.94 -0.92
CA LEU A 106 -7.58 16.45 -1.36
C LEU A 106 -6.50 17.30 -0.72
N ASP A 107 -5.56 16.65 -0.05
CA ASP A 107 -4.35 17.28 0.46
C ASP A 107 -3.24 17.09 -0.57
N VAL A 108 -2.86 18.17 -1.27
CA VAL A 108 -1.96 18.11 -2.43
C VAL A 108 -0.57 18.60 -2.05
N ALA A 109 0.43 17.74 -2.19
CA ALA A 109 1.84 18.08 -2.04
C ALA A 109 2.53 18.19 -3.41
N PHE A 110 3.33 19.24 -3.57
CA PHE A 110 4.11 19.50 -4.77
C PHE A 110 5.59 19.15 -4.55
N PRO A 111 6.36 18.95 -5.64
CA PRO A 111 7.81 18.86 -5.56
C PRO A 111 8.45 20.11 -4.90
N PRO A 112 9.73 20.05 -4.47
CA PRO A 112 10.40 21.16 -3.79
C PRO A 112 10.42 22.50 -4.53
N ASP A 113 10.38 22.47 -5.87
CA ASP A 113 10.30 23.67 -6.71
C ASP A 113 8.88 24.24 -6.83
N GLY A 114 7.88 23.52 -6.30
CA GLY A 114 6.46 23.87 -6.33
C GLY A 114 5.79 23.69 -7.69
N VAL A 115 6.48 23.09 -8.68
CA VAL A 115 6.01 22.99 -10.06
C VAL A 115 5.67 21.54 -10.40
N HIS A 116 4.51 21.35 -11.05
CA HIS A 116 4.17 20.06 -11.63
C HIS A 116 4.79 19.90 -13.01
N ASP A 117 5.65 18.89 -13.17
CA ASP A 117 6.08 18.41 -14.48
C ASP A 117 4.99 17.51 -15.08
N PRO A 118 4.37 17.86 -16.22
CA PRO A 118 3.31 17.06 -16.84
C PRO A 118 3.78 15.69 -17.37
N THR A 119 5.09 15.45 -17.42
CA THR A 119 5.67 14.15 -17.78
C THR A 119 5.93 13.24 -16.57
N ALA A 120 5.95 13.82 -15.36
CA ALA A 120 6.08 13.09 -14.11
C ALA A 120 4.73 12.50 -13.68
N PRO A 121 4.70 11.32 -13.03
CA PRO A 121 3.47 10.73 -12.54
C PRO A 121 2.83 11.60 -11.45
N VAL A 122 1.49 11.58 -11.40
CA VAL A 122 0.70 12.12 -10.30
C VAL A 122 0.16 10.94 -9.49
N TYR A 123 0.45 10.93 -8.19
CA TYR A 123 0.01 9.88 -7.29
C TYR A 123 -1.26 10.29 -6.55
N ILE A 124 -2.30 9.47 -6.61
CA ILE A 124 -3.46 9.56 -5.72
C ILE A 124 -3.24 8.57 -4.58
N VAL A 125 -3.15 9.07 -3.35
CA VAL A 125 -2.90 8.26 -2.15
C VAL A 125 -4.21 8.12 -1.38
N LEU A 126 -4.58 6.88 -1.09
CA LEU A 126 -5.76 6.54 -0.30
C LEU A 126 -5.27 6.05 1.07
N HIS A 127 -5.60 6.78 2.12
CA HIS A 127 -5.22 6.40 3.48
C HIS A 127 -6.19 5.32 4.03
N GLY A 128 -5.87 4.77 5.21
CA GLY A 128 -6.64 3.71 5.86
C GLY A 128 -7.98 4.16 6.46
N LEU A 129 -8.59 3.32 7.29
CA LEU A 129 -9.96 3.57 7.78
C LEU A 129 -10.14 4.84 8.63
N ASN A 130 -9.13 5.21 9.42
CA ASN A 130 -9.21 6.32 10.38
C ASN A 130 -8.11 7.38 10.18
N GLY A 131 -7.46 7.38 9.02
CA GLY A 131 -6.25 8.16 8.80
C GLY A 131 -6.43 9.47 8.04
N GLY A 132 -5.36 9.87 7.37
CA GLY A 132 -5.28 11.14 6.68
C GLY A 132 -3.93 11.35 6.01
N SER A 133 -3.71 12.59 5.55
CA SER A 133 -2.42 13.04 5.03
C SER A 133 -1.32 13.13 6.11
N ASP A 134 -1.69 13.07 7.39
CA ASP A 134 -0.78 13.09 8.55
C ASP A 134 -0.22 11.70 8.89
N GLU A 135 -0.81 10.63 8.35
CA GLU A 135 -0.38 9.26 8.61
C GLU A 135 1.10 9.05 8.25
N GLY A 136 1.86 8.37 9.12
CA GLY A 136 3.31 8.23 8.98
C GLY A 136 3.72 7.64 7.62
N TYR A 137 3.06 6.57 7.19
CA TYR A 137 3.34 5.93 5.89
C TYR A 137 2.92 6.80 4.69
N VAL A 138 1.86 7.61 4.84
CA VAL A 138 1.43 8.56 3.79
C VAL A 138 2.47 9.66 3.66
N ARG A 139 2.90 10.21 4.79
CA ARG A 139 3.96 11.21 4.87
C ARG A 139 5.26 10.74 4.27
N GLU A 140 5.71 9.54 4.61
CA GLU A 140 6.90 8.93 4.05
C GLU A 140 6.82 8.81 2.52
N PHE A 141 5.73 8.22 2.03
CA PHE A 141 5.49 8.08 0.60
C PHE A 141 5.49 9.43 -0.12
N VAL A 142 4.76 10.41 0.42
CA VAL A 142 4.65 11.75 -0.16
C VAL A 142 6.01 12.45 -0.17
N ARG A 143 6.78 12.39 0.93
CA ARG A 143 8.14 12.93 0.99
C ARG A 143 8.99 12.39 -0.17
N ASP A 144 9.02 11.07 -0.33
CA ASP A 144 9.91 10.43 -1.31
C ASP A 144 9.49 10.74 -2.74
N ARG A 145 8.19 10.61 -3.06
CA ARG A 145 7.69 10.88 -4.41
C ARG A 145 7.82 12.36 -4.79
N THR A 146 7.58 13.29 -3.85
CA THR A 146 7.76 14.73 -4.12
C THR A 146 9.22 15.11 -4.28
N ALA A 147 10.13 14.52 -3.50
CA ALA A 147 11.58 14.68 -3.68
C ALA A 147 12.06 14.18 -5.05
N GLU A 148 11.39 13.18 -5.63
CA GLU A 148 11.61 12.66 -6.99
C GLU A 148 10.92 13.49 -8.10
N GLY A 149 10.25 14.60 -7.78
CA GLY A 149 9.63 15.48 -8.78
C GLY A 149 8.16 15.18 -9.07
N SER A 150 7.52 14.26 -8.34
CA SER A 150 6.12 13.90 -8.56
C SER A 150 5.16 14.70 -7.68
N VAL A 151 3.94 14.91 -8.16
CA VAL A 151 2.85 15.48 -7.35
C VAL A 151 2.12 14.35 -6.64
N CYS A 152 1.76 14.56 -5.37
CA CYS A 152 0.95 13.62 -4.60
C CYS A 152 -0.33 14.29 -4.11
N ALA A 153 -1.47 13.65 -4.33
CA ALA A 153 -2.77 14.07 -3.80
C ALA A 153 -3.29 12.98 -2.86
N VAL A 154 -3.43 13.30 -1.57
CA VAL A 154 -4.02 12.39 -0.58
C VAL A 154 -5.51 12.67 -0.52
N MET A 155 -6.34 11.67 -0.81
CA MET A 155 -7.78 11.79 -0.65
C MET A 155 -8.15 11.61 0.82
N VAL A 156 -8.76 12.63 1.40
CA VAL A 156 -9.21 12.60 2.79
C VAL A 156 -10.68 12.17 2.81
N ALA A 157 -10.93 10.96 3.32
CA ALA A 157 -12.28 10.48 3.57
C ALA A 157 -13.04 11.38 4.56
N ARG A 158 -14.37 11.44 4.40
CA ARG A 158 -15.27 12.29 5.20
C ARG A 158 -15.16 11.96 6.70
N GLY A 159 -15.23 12.99 7.53
CA GLY A 159 -15.16 12.86 8.99
C GLY A 159 -13.77 12.66 9.57
N LEU A 160 -12.73 12.72 8.73
CA LEU A 160 -11.34 12.61 9.13
C LEU A 160 -10.57 13.90 8.79
N MET A 161 -9.48 14.16 9.52
CA MET A 161 -8.60 15.31 9.29
C MET A 161 -9.36 16.66 9.15
N ASP A 162 -10.27 16.95 10.08
CA ASP A 162 -11.10 18.17 10.10
C ASP A 162 -12.02 18.36 8.89
N THR A 163 -12.33 17.29 8.14
CA THR A 163 -13.40 17.32 7.14
C THR A 163 -14.77 17.13 7.80
N PRO A 164 -15.82 17.85 7.38
CA PRO A 164 -17.14 17.73 7.96
C PRO A 164 -17.76 16.36 7.64
N VAL A 165 -18.53 15.83 8.59
CA VAL A 165 -19.51 14.76 8.34
C VAL A 165 -20.84 15.46 8.09
N VAL A 166 -21.18 15.65 6.83
CA VAL A 166 -22.51 16.15 6.40
C VAL A 166 -23.24 15.04 5.66
#